data_AF-A0A5D3K492-F1
#
_entry.id   AF-A0A5D3K492-F1
#
_cell.length_a   1.000
_cell.length_b   1.000
_cell.length_c   1.000
_cell.angle_alpha   90.00
_cell.angle_beta   90.00
_cell.angle_gamma   90.00
#
_symmetry.space_group_name_H-M   'P 1'
#
loop_
_entity.id
_entity.type
_entity.pdbx_description
1 polymer ?
#
loop_
_entity_poly.entity_id
_entity_poly.type
_entity_poly.pdbx_seq_one_letter_code
_entity_poly.pdbx_strand_id
1 'polypeptide(L)'
;MSDMMIGTIQPRHERIWRAEQAGDWDFAAYELGNLRGAFGRLGRAHPMEQNTPLPDMIESVTRQPFEDLKVAIDRKDDADFGKAYDELSEACNSCHQALNHRTIVIGRPAGASQSDLLFGKAGR
;
A
#
# COMPACT_ATOMS: atom_id res chain seq x y z
N MET A 1 3.78 14.10 8.54
CA MET A 1 3.64 13.51 7.19
C MET A 1 4.68 12.41 6.99
N SER A 2 5.97 12.74 6.91
CA SER A 2 7.05 11.78 6.59
C SER A 2 7.10 10.55 7.50
N ASP A 3 6.96 10.72 8.82
CA ASP A 3 6.97 9.59 9.77
C ASP A 3 5.83 8.60 9.51
N MET A 4 4.66 9.09 9.08
CA MET A 4 3.52 8.23 8.74
C MET A 4 3.76 7.53 7.39
N MET A 5 4.34 8.24 6.41
CA MET A 5 4.65 7.66 5.10
C MET A 5 5.70 6.54 5.23
N ILE A 6 6.82 6.81 5.89
CA ILE A 6 7.94 5.88 6.03
C ILE A 6 7.69 4.84 7.12
N GLY A 7 7.15 5.24 8.27
CA GLY A 7 6.98 4.35 9.42
C GLY A 7 5.70 3.52 9.40
N THR A 8 4.70 3.88 8.58
CA THR A 8 3.40 3.20 8.62
C THR A 8 2.83 2.80 7.26
N ILE A 9 3.00 3.59 6.21
CA ILE A 9 2.38 3.33 4.90
C ILE A 9 3.29 2.45 4.04
N GLN A 10 4.53 2.87 3.80
CA GLN A 10 5.48 2.15 2.96
C GLN A 10 5.75 0.71 3.45
N PRO A 11 5.93 0.43 4.75
CA PRO A 11 6.16 -0.94 5.22
C PRO A 11 4.95 -1.85 5.00
N ARG A 12 3.73 -1.32 5.06
CA ARG A 12 2.50 -2.11 4.82
C ARG A 12 2.32 -2.43 3.34
N HIS A 13 2.59 -1.44 2.48
CA HIS A 13 2.65 -1.66 1.04
C HIS A 13 3.67 -2.76 0.67
N GLU A 14 4.84 -2.77 1.30
CA GLU A 14 5.83 -3.84 1.13
C GLU A 14 5.32 -5.20 1.64
N ARG A 15 4.70 -5.24 2.83
CA ARG A 15 4.21 -6.49 3.42
C ARG A 15 3.11 -7.15 2.60
N ILE A 16 2.23 -6.38 1.96
CA ILE A 16 1.19 -6.91 1.06
C ILE A 16 1.82 -7.70 -0.08
N TRP A 17 2.84 -7.14 -0.75
CA TRP A 17 3.58 -7.85 -1.80
C TRP A 17 4.21 -9.13 -1.29
N ARG A 18 4.92 -9.06 -0.16
CA ARG A 18 5.61 -10.23 0.39
C ARG A 18 4.64 -11.33 0.86
N ALA A 19 3.47 -10.94 1.35
CA ALA A 19 2.42 -11.87 1.76
C ALA A 19 1.93 -12.69 0.57
N GLU A 20 1.62 -12.03 -0.56
CA GLU A 20 1.24 -12.74 -1.79
C GLU A 20 2.37 -13.62 -2.33
N GLN A 21 3.61 -13.11 -2.36
CA GLN A 21 4.76 -13.90 -2.81
C GLN A 21 5.02 -15.15 -1.95
N ALA A 22 4.50 -15.17 -0.72
CA ALA A 22 4.54 -16.32 0.20
C ALA A 22 3.25 -17.16 0.20
N GLY A 23 2.23 -16.79 -0.59
CA GLY A 23 0.91 -17.41 -0.60
C GLY A 23 0.07 -17.15 0.66
N ASP A 24 0.46 -16.17 1.48
CA ASP A 24 -0.20 -15.80 2.74
C ASP A 24 -1.30 -14.75 2.48
N TRP A 25 -2.36 -15.18 1.80
CA TRP A 25 -3.47 -14.34 1.37
C TRP A 25 -4.22 -13.69 2.54
N ASP A 26 -4.32 -14.38 3.67
CA ASP A 26 -4.97 -13.84 4.87
C ASP A 26 -4.15 -12.67 5.44
N PHE A 27 -2.82 -12.79 5.46
CA PHE A 27 -1.96 -11.68 5.86
C PHE A 27 -1.96 -10.55 4.82
N ALA A 28 -2.05 -10.85 3.53
CA ALA A 28 -2.21 -9.85 2.48
C ALA A 28 -3.50 -9.02 2.69
N ALA A 29 -4.63 -9.68 2.95
CA ALA A 29 -5.90 -9.02 3.26
C ALA A 29 -5.81 -8.16 4.53
N TYR A 30 -5.18 -8.68 5.57
CA TYR A 30 -4.93 -7.96 6.82
C TYR A 30 -4.12 -6.69 6.60
N GLU A 31 -3.00 -6.76 5.87
CA GLU A 31 -2.17 -5.58 5.62
C GLU A 31 -2.83 -4.59 4.64
N LEU A 32 -3.64 -5.06 3.68
CA LEU A 32 -4.44 -4.17 2.82
C LEU A 32 -5.40 -3.31 3.63
N GLY A 33 -6.14 -3.92 4.58
CA GLY A 33 -7.03 -3.19 5.49
C GLY A 33 -6.27 -2.20 6.38
N ASN A 34 -5.11 -2.60 6.89
CA ASN A 34 -4.28 -1.71 7.70
C ASN A 34 -3.67 -0.55 6.89
N LEU A 35 -3.28 -0.77 5.63
CA LEU A 35 -2.79 0.26 4.74
C LEU A 35 -3.89 1.31 4.46
N ARG A 36 -5.13 0.87 4.17
CA ARG A 36 -6.29 1.76 4.05
C ARG A 36 -6.52 2.57 5.32
N GLY A 37 -6.44 1.90 6.49
CA GLY A 37 -6.53 2.57 7.79
C GLY A 37 -5.40 3.58 8.06
N ALA A 38 -4.18 3.30 7.60
CA ALA A 38 -3.03 4.20 7.72
C ALA A 38 -3.22 5.48 6.91
N PHE A 39 -3.70 5.37 5.67
CA PHE A 39 -4.08 6.52 4.85
C PHE A 39 -5.23 7.33 5.48
N GLY A 40 -6.24 6.66 6.04
CA GLY A 40 -7.30 7.34 6.78
C GLY A 40 -6.79 8.14 7.99
N ARG A 41 -5.80 7.61 8.73
CA ARG A 41 -5.13 8.36 9.80
C ARG A 41 -4.29 9.52 9.26
N LEU A 42 -3.60 9.32 8.14
CA LEU A 42 -2.81 10.35 7.47
C LEU A 42 -3.68 11.56 7.11
N GLY A 43 -4.80 11.33 6.43
CA GLY A 43 -5.73 12.37 6.04
C GLY A 43 -6.35 13.12 7.23
N ARG A 44 -6.58 12.46 8.36
CA ARG A 44 -7.05 13.12 9.59
C ARG A 44 -5.97 13.97 10.27
N ALA A 45 -4.74 13.47 10.31
CA ALA A 45 -3.62 14.19 10.93
C ALA A 45 -3.14 15.38 10.07
N HIS A 46 -3.31 15.27 8.75
CA HIS A 46 -2.91 16.27 7.76
C HIS A 46 -4.09 16.55 6.83
N PRO A 47 -5.12 17.29 7.27
CA PRO A 47 -6.32 17.52 6.46
C PRO A 47 -6.06 18.33 5.19
N MET A 48 -4.99 19.13 5.18
CA MET A 48 -4.57 19.96 4.05
C MET A 48 -3.09 19.72 3.74
N GLU A 49 -2.75 19.66 2.46
CA GLU A 49 -1.37 19.64 1.98
C GLU A 49 -1.28 20.51 0.72
N GLN A 50 -0.38 21.50 0.69
CA GLN A 50 -0.24 22.46 -0.43
C GLN A 50 -1.58 23.07 -0.90
N ASN A 51 -2.43 23.50 0.05
CA ASN A 51 -3.79 24.02 -0.16
C ASN A 51 -4.79 23.04 -0.81
N THR A 52 -4.46 21.76 -0.85
CA THR A 52 -5.36 20.70 -1.34
C THR A 52 -5.87 19.85 -0.18
N PRO A 53 -7.16 19.48 -0.15
CA PRO A 53 -7.67 18.51 0.80
C PRO A 53 -6.99 17.16 0.60
N LEU A 54 -6.13 16.78 1.54
CA LEU A 54 -5.35 15.56 1.41
C LEU A 54 -6.20 14.28 1.42
N PRO A 55 -7.27 14.15 2.26
CA PRO A 55 -8.15 12.98 2.19
C PRO A 55 -8.73 12.75 0.79
N ASP A 56 -9.14 13.81 0.11
CA ASP A 56 -9.72 13.73 -1.22
C ASP A 56 -8.67 13.31 -2.27
N MET A 57 -7.45 13.85 -2.15
CA MET A 57 -6.33 13.44 -3.00
C MET A 57 -6.00 11.96 -2.81
N ILE A 58 -5.87 11.49 -1.57
CA ILE A 58 -5.63 10.09 -1.23
C ILE A 58 -6.72 9.19 -1.82
N GLU A 59 -7.99 9.51 -1.59
CA GLU A 59 -9.13 8.73 -2.09
C GLU A 59 -9.12 8.70 -3.63
N SER A 60 -8.86 9.83 -4.29
CA SER A 60 -8.89 9.94 -5.75
C SER A 60 -7.90 9.01 -6.45
N VAL A 61 -6.72 8.78 -5.85
CA VAL A 61 -5.67 7.95 -6.46
C VAL A 61 -5.69 6.51 -5.95
N THR A 62 -6.12 6.27 -4.70
CA THR A 62 -6.01 4.93 -4.09
C THR A 62 -7.29 4.10 -4.12
N ARG A 63 -8.48 4.70 -4.29
CA ARG A 63 -9.77 3.98 -4.21
C ARG A 63 -9.82 2.76 -5.12
N GLN A 64 -9.53 2.95 -6.41
CA GLN A 64 -9.66 1.86 -7.39
C GLN A 64 -8.63 0.75 -7.17
N PRO A 65 -7.31 1.04 -7.03
CA PRO A 65 -6.32 0.00 -6.74
C PRO A 65 -6.59 -0.77 -5.43
N PHE A 66 -7.16 -0.13 -4.40
CA PHE A 66 -7.54 -0.83 -3.17
C PHE A 66 -8.64 -1.86 -3.40
N GLU A 67 -9.67 -1.52 -4.18
CA GLU A 67 -10.75 -2.45 -4.49
C GLU A 67 -10.25 -3.59 -5.40
N ASP A 68 -9.40 -3.29 -6.38
CA ASP A 68 -8.84 -4.29 -7.29
C ASP A 68 -7.91 -5.26 -6.55
N LEU A 69 -7.04 -4.77 -5.65
CA LEU A 69 -6.23 -5.62 -4.76
C LEU A 69 -7.11 -6.48 -3.87
N LYS A 70 -8.20 -5.92 -3.31
CA LYS A 70 -9.12 -6.69 -2.49
C LYS A 70 -9.73 -7.85 -3.28
N VAL A 71 -10.20 -7.59 -4.50
CA VAL A 71 -10.78 -8.63 -5.36
C VAL A 71 -9.75 -9.71 -5.71
N ALA A 72 -8.52 -9.31 -6.06
CA ALA A 72 -7.45 -10.25 -6.38
C ALA A 72 -7.06 -11.12 -5.18
N ILE A 73 -6.94 -10.54 -3.98
CA ILE A 73 -6.66 -11.26 -2.74
C ILE A 73 -7.78 -12.24 -2.40
N ASP A 74 -9.04 -11.81 -2.49
CA ASP A 74 -10.21 -12.67 -2.21
C ASP A 74 -10.27 -13.87 -3.18
N ARG A 75 -9.83 -13.68 -4.43
CA ARG A 75 -9.76 -14.72 -5.47
C ARG A 75 -8.47 -15.54 -5.45
N LYS A 76 -7.44 -15.08 -4.71
CA LYS A 76 -6.09 -15.64 -4.74
C LYS A 76 -5.52 -15.69 -6.15
N ASP A 77 -5.70 -14.59 -6.88
CA ASP A 77 -5.28 -14.44 -8.28
C ASP A 77 -3.98 -13.65 -8.37
N ASP A 78 -2.86 -14.35 -8.57
CA ASP A 78 -1.52 -13.78 -8.64
C ASP A 78 -1.39 -12.72 -9.76
N ALA A 79 -2.06 -12.94 -10.89
CA ALA A 79 -1.94 -12.06 -12.06
C ALA A 79 -2.68 -10.75 -11.84
N ASP A 80 -3.94 -10.82 -11.40
CA ASP A 80 -4.73 -9.65 -11.06
C ASP A 80 -4.13 -8.92 -9.85
N PHE A 81 -3.57 -9.65 -8.88
CA PHE A 81 -2.87 -9.05 -7.73
C PHE A 81 -1.66 -8.25 -8.18
N GLY A 82 -0.79 -8.84 -9.00
CA GLY A 82 0.41 -8.17 -9.49
C GLY A 82 0.09 -6.89 -10.27
N LYS A 83 -0.97 -6.91 -11.08
CA LYS A 83 -1.46 -5.73 -11.79
C LYS A 83 -1.97 -4.65 -10.83
N ALA A 84 -2.85 -5.01 -9.90
CA ALA A 84 -3.44 -4.06 -8.96
C ALA A 84 -2.39 -3.47 -7.99
N TYR A 85 -1.36 -4.25 -7.64
CA TYR A 85 -0.23 -3.79 -6.84
C TYR A 85 0.61 -2.73 -7.57
N ASP A 86 0.88 -2.94 -8.86
CA ASP A 86 1.60 -1.96 -9.67
C ASP A 86 0.79 -0.67 -9.85
N GLU A 87 -0.53 -0.80 -10.05
CA GLU A 87 -1.44 0.35 -10.12
C GLU A 87 -1.47 1.14 -8.80
N LEU A 88 -1.46 0.47 -7.64
CA LEU A 88 -1.34 1.14 -6.35
C LEU A 88 0.03 1.83 -6.19
N SER A 89 1.11 1.21 -6.68
CA SER A 89 2.45 1.82 -6.69
C SER A 89 2.48 3.09 -7.56
N GLU A 90 1.88 3.05 -8.75
CA GLU A 90 1.74 4.22 -9.63
C GLU A 90 0.86 5.32 -9.01
N ALA A 91 -0.21 4.95 -8.30
CA ALA A 91 -1.02 5.90 -7.54
C ALA A 91 -0.19 6.60 -6.44
N CYS A 92 0.67 5.87 -5.73
CA CYS A 92 1.60 6.45 -4.76
C CYS A 92 2.55 7.44 -5.42
N ASN A 93 3.14 7.06 -6.55
CA ASN A 93 4.06 7.89 -7.32
C ASN A 93 3.39 9.15 -7.89
N SER A 94 2.12 9.05 -8.32
CA SER A 94 1.34 10.19 -8.80
C SER A 94 1.11 11.22 -7.70
N CYS A 95 0.78 10.76 -6.48
CA CYS A 95 0.68 11.63 -5.30
C CYS A 95 2.03 12.28 -4.95
N HIS A 96 3.12 11.49 -4.93
CA HIS A 96 4.46 12.03 -4.71
C HIS A 96 4.85 13.09 -5.75
N GLN A 97 4.52 12.87 -7.03
CA GLN A 97 4.78 13.86 -8.08
C GLN A 97 3.97 15.14 -7.87
N ALA A 98 2.67 15.02 -7.60
CA ALA A 98 1.78 16.16 -7.36
C ALA A 98 2.23 17.03 -6.18
N LEU A 99 2.81 16.40 -5.15
CA LEU A 99 3.32 17.06 -3.96
C LEU A 99 4.81 17.45 -4.04
N ASN A 100 5.42 17.41 -5.23
CA ASN A 100 6.84 17.76 -5.45
C ASN A 100 7.86 16.85 -4.75
N HIS A 101 7.49 15.60 -4.48
CA HIS A 101 8.31 14.52 -3.91
C HIS A 101 8.74 13.47 -4.94
N ARG A 102 8.88 13.84 -6.22
CA ARG A 102 9.18 12.92 -7.35
C ARG A 102 10.44 12.05 -7.20
N THR A 103 11.33 12.37 -6.27
CA THR A 103 12.51 11.57 -5.95
C THR A 103 12.17 10.31 -5.15
N ILE A 104 10.97 10.24 -4.57
CA ILE A 104 10.47 9.10 -3.81
C ILE A 104 9.67 8.21 -4.76
N VAL A 105 10.28 7.14 -5.24
CA VAL A 105 9.66 6.18 -6.18
C VAL A 105 9.33 4.88 -5.47
N ILE A 106 8.07 4.48 -5.58
CA ILE A 106 7.51 3.23 -5.06
C ILE A 106 7.35 2.22 -6.20
N GLY A 107 7.60 0.96 -5.91
CA GLY A 107 7.38 -0.16 -6.81
C GLY A 107 7.49 -1.48 -6.07
N ARG A 108 7.53 -2.58 -6.83
CA ARG A 108 7.72 -3.93 -6.26
C ARG A 108 9.04 -4.00 -5.48
N PRO A 109 9.02 -4.48 -4.23
CA PRO A 109 10.24 -4.69 -3.45
C PRO A 109 11.23 -5.61 -4.18
N ALA A 110 12.46 -5.13 -4.38
CA ALA A 110 13.54 -5.95 -4.93
C ALA A 110 14.26 -6.72 -3.81
N GLY A 111 14.44 -8.03 -4.01
CA GLY A 111 15.19 -8.89 -3.09
C GLY A 111 14.49 -9.25 -1.77
N ALA A 112 15.15 -10.09 -0.97
CA ALA A 112 14.69 -10.44 0.37
C ALA A 112 14.90 -9.23 1.31
N SER A 113 13.83 -8.72 1.92
CA SER A 113 13.94 -7.82 3.06
C SER A 113 14.37 -8.60 4.29
N GLN A 114 15.21 -7.99 5.13
CA GLN A 114 15.59 -8.52 6.43
C GLN A 114 14.48 -8.31 7.48
N SER A 115 13.21 -8.45 7.11
CA SER A 115 12.11 -8.36 8.07
C SER A 115 12.14 -9.59 8.99
N ASP A 116 11.88 -9.36 10.27
CA ASP A 116 11.63 -10.40 11.28
C ASP A 116 10.22 -11.03 11.17
N LEU A 117 9.39 -10.53 10.24
CA LEU A 117 8.09 -11.09 9.92
C LEU A 117 8.25 -12.40 9.13
N LEU A 118 7.73 -13.49 9.70
CA LEU A 118 7.74 -14.81 9.08
C LEU A 118 6.38 -15.10 8.44
N PHE A 119 6.30 -15.00 7.12
CA PHE A 119 5.10 -15.33 6.34
C PHE A 119 4.73 -16.81 6.46
N GLY A 120 3.42 -17.13 6.52
CA GLY A 120 2.91 -18.50 6.54
C GLY A 120 3.12 -19.29 7.84
N LYS A 121 3.63 -18.66 8.91
CA LYS A 121 3.82 -19.31 10.23
C LYS A 121 2.63 -19.17 11.18
N ALA A 122 1.68 -18.29 10.88
CA ALA A 122 0.53 -18.02 11.75
C ALA A 122 -0.59 -19.09 11.66
N GLY A 123 -0.52 -20.04 10.72
CA GLY A 123 -1.51 -21.09 10.52
C GLY A 123 -0.99 -22.49 10.89
N ARG A 124 -1.49 -23.05 11.99
CA ARG A 124 -1.60 -24.49 12.22
C ARG A 124 -2.88 -24.78 12.99
#